data_AF-A0A662V7U1-F1
#
_entry.id   AF-A0A662V7U1-F1
#
_cell.length_a   1.000
_cell.length_b   1.000
_cell.length_c   1.000
_cell.angle_alpha   90.00
_cell.angle_beta   90.00
_cell.angle_gamma   90.00
#
_symmetry.space_group_name_H-M   'P 1'
#
loop_
_entity.id
_entity.type
_entity.pdbx_description
1 polymer ?
#
loop_
_entity_poly.entity_id
_entity_poly.type
_entity_poly.pdbx_seq_one_letter_code
_entity_poly.pdbx_strand_id
1 'polypeptide(L)'
;MVVEINKRIEEYIGVCGICCLICPAYNTLCSSCRKDPRSIECAIYKCALERGVKFCFKCSEFPCKTHYEEHVFSTKALNAGKEIFEELRSTQ
;
A
#
# COMPACT_ATOMS: atom_id res chain seq x y z
N MET A 1 -11.44 25.68 6.50
CA MET A 1 -11.28 25.04 5.18
C MET A 1 -11.92 23.67 5.24
N VAL A 2 -13.13 23.55 4.70
CA VAL A 2 -13.77 22.24 4.52
C VAL A 2 -13.21 21.67 3.24
N VAL A 3 -12.41 20.61 3.32
CA VAL A 3 -11.91 19.94 2.12
C VAL A 3 -13.08 19.13 1.58
N GLU A 4 -13.59 19.52 0.41
CA GLU A 4 -14.64 18.78 -0.29
C GLU A 4 -14.04 17.44 -0.75
N ILE A 5 -14.36 16.34 -0.06
CA ILE A 5 -13.87 15.00 -0.37
C ILE A 5 -14.69 14.45 -1.56
N ASN A 6 -14.48 15.01 -2.75
CA ASN A 6 -15.09 14.52 -4.00
C ASN A 6 -14.25 13.42 -4.68
N LYS A 7 -13.37 12.71 -3.94
CA LYS A 7 -12.54 11.62 -4.46
C LYS A 7 -12.81 10.32 -3.72
N ARG A 8 -12.84 9.21 -4.47
CA ARG A 8 -12.96 7.86 -3.90
C ARG A 8 -11.73 7.52 -3.05
N ILE A 9 -11.93 6.94 -1.88
CA ILE A 9 -10.86 6.47 -0.96
C ILE A 9 -9.81 5.62 -1.70
N GLU A 10 -10.24 4.80 -2.66
CA GLU A 10 -9.37 3.96 -3.50
C GLU A 10 -8.28 4.71 -4.27
N GLU A 11 -8.47 6.02 -4.53
CA GLU A 11 -7.45 6.85 -5.18
C GLU A 11 -6.29 7.21 -4.26
N TYR A 12 -6.51 7.16 -2.95
CA TYR A 12 -5.49 7.39 -1.94
C TYR A 12 -4.78 6.11 -1.54
N ILE A 13 -5.23 4.93 -1.98
CA ILE A 13 -4.59 3.67 -1.65
C ILE A 13 -3.53 3.32 -2.70
N GLY A 14 -2.30 3.16 -2.23
CA GLY A 14 -1.20 2.69 -3.04
C GLY A 14 -1.33 1.20 -3.34
N VAL A 15 -0.65 0.74 -4.40
CA VAL A 15 -0.53 -0.68 -4.74
C VAL A 15 -0.01 -1.49 -3.55
N CYS A 16 0.87 -0.90 -2.73
CA CYS A 16 1.38 -1.48 -1.49
C CYS A 16 0.30 -1.80 -0.44
N GLY A 17 -0.95 -1.39 -0.64
CA GLY A 17 -2.10 -1.74 0.19
C GLY A 17 -2.36 -0.80 1.36
N ILE A 18 -1.69 0.35 1.39
CA ILE A 18 -1.82 1.36 2.45
C ILE A 18 -2.10 2.75 1.86
N CYS A 19 -2.51 3.70 2.69
CA CYS A 19 -2.80 5.06 2.25
C CYS A 19 -1.52 5.80 1.82
N CYS A 20 -1.48 6.34 0.60
CA CYS A 20 -0.34 7.09 0.09
C CYS A 20 0.03 8.27 0.98
N LEU A 21 -0.95 8.90 1.65
CA LEU A 21 -0.70 10.05 2.55
C LEU A 21 0.19 9.71 3.75
N ILE A 22 0.31 8.44 4.13
CA ILE A 22 1.19 7.99 5.21
C ILE A 22 2.52 7.40 4.70
N CYS A 23 2.73 7.38 3.38
CA CYS A 23 3.97 6.88 2.80
C CYS A 23 5.06 7.97 2.85
N PRO A 24 6.26 7.69 3.41
CA PRO A 24 7.34 8.68 3.48
C PRO A 24 7.81 9.21 2.11
N ALA A 25 7.63 8.42 1.05
CA ALA A 25 8.02 8.76 -0.33
C ALA A 25 6.95 9.57 -1.09
N TYR A 26 5.75 9.70 -0.54
CA TYR A 26 4.65 10.43 -1.17
C TYR A 26 4.96 11.93 -1.23
N ASN A 27 4.74 12.55 -2.39
CA ASN A 27 5.10 13.94 -2.74
C ASN A 27 6.60 14.28 -2.81
N THR A 28 7.50 13.37 -2.45
CA THR A 28 8.97 13.59 -2.55
C THR A 28 9.58 12.79 -3.70
N LEU A 29 9.26 11.50 -3.80
CA LEU A 29 9.79 10.59 -4.81
C LEU A 29 8.70 10.05 -5.75
N CYS A 30 7.42 10.18 -5.38
CA CYS A 30 6.28 9.66 -6.12
C CYS A 30 5.03 10.53 -5.92
N SER A 31 4.27 10.81 -6.99
CA SER A 31 2.99 11.54 -6.92
C SER A 31 1.77 10.64 -6.65
N SER A 32 1.95 9.32 -6.73
CA SER A 32 1.03 8.22 -6.37
C SER A 32 1.48 7.01 -7.18
N CYS A 33 1.66 5.84 -6.56
CA CYS A 33 2.25 4.71 -7.27
C CYS A 33 1.39 4.15 -8.41
N ARG A 34 0.11 4.56 -8.49
CA ARG A 34 -0.82 4.17 -9.56
C ARG A 34 -0.81 5.13 -10.75
N LYS A 35 -0.18 6.31 -10.62
CA LYS A 35 -0.18 7.37 -11.64
C LYS A 35 1.24 7.76 -12.06
N ASP A 36 2.25 7.44 -11.26
CA ASP A 36 3.65 7.81 -11.51
C ASP A 36 4.41 6.66 -12.19
N PRO A 37 5.00 6.86 -13.39
CA PRO A 37 5.79 5.82 -14.07
C PRO A 37 7.06 5.42 -13.29
N ARG A 38 7.58 6.28 -12.40
CA ARG A 38 8.74 5.96 -11.54
C ARG A 38 8.43 4.90 -10.48
N SER A 39 7.17 4.50 -10.34
CA SER A 39 6.76 3.44 -9.41
C SER A 39 7.43 2.12 -9.68
N ILE A 40 7.94 1.89 -10.90
CA ILE A 40 8.74 0.72 -11.24
C ILE A 40 10.03 0.62 -10.38
N GLU A 41 10.53 1.71 -9.82
CA GLU A 41 11.70 1.67 -8.94
C GLU A 41 11.37 1.13 -7.53
N CYS A 42 10.09 1.09 -7.14
CA CYS A 42 9.66 0.53 -5.87
C CYS A 42 9.59 -1.00 -5.92
N ALA A 43 10.31 -1.70 -5.04
CA ALA A 43 10.30 -3.16 -5.01
C ALA A 43 8.92 -3.73 -4.65
N ILE A 44 8.17 -3.07 -3.76
CA ILE A 44 6.78 -3.47 -3.42
C ILE A 44 5.87 -3.38 -4.65
N TYR A 45 6.05 -2.34 -5.48
CA TYR A 45 5.27 -2.18 -6.71
C TYR A 45 5.60 -3.28 -7.73
N LYS A 46 6.89 -3.56 -7.95
CA LYS A 46 7.36 -4.68 -8.79
C LYS A 46 6.79 -6.02 -8.32
N CYS A 47 6.89 -6.31 -7.03
CA CYS A 47 6.35 -7.53 -6.42
C CYS A 47 4.83 -7.66 -6.64
N ALA A 48 4.08 -6.58 -6.52
CA ALA A 48 2.64 -6.58 -6.78
C ALA A 48 2.30 -6.82 -8.26
N LEU A 49 3.08 -6.23 -9.18
CA LEU A 49 2.94 -6.48 -10.62
C LEU A 49 3.22 -7.94 -10.98
N GLU A 50 4.33 -8.50 -10.48
CA GLU A 50 4.72 -9.90 -10.71
C GLU A 50 3.66 -10.88 -10.19
N ARG A 51 3.06 -10.57 -9.04
CA ARG A 51 1.99 -11.36 -8.42
C ARG A 51 0.60 -11.10 -9.03
N GLY A 52 0.47 -10.14 -9.94
CA GLY A 52 -0.80 -9.79 -10.58
C GLY A 52 -1.85 -9.24 -9.62
N VAL A 53 -1.46 -8.66 -8.49
CA VAL A 53 -2.40 -8.12 -7.48
C VAL A 53 -2.58 -6.61 -7.65
N LYS A 54 -3.84 -6.16 -7.72
CA LYS A 54 -4.16 -4.72 -7.82
C LYS A 54 -3.76 -3.95 -6.55
N PHE A 55 -3.90 -4.60 -5.39
CA PHE A 55 -3.51 -4.07 -4.09
C PHE A 55 -2.91 -5.19 -3.25
N CYS A 56 -1.82 -4.90 -2.54
CA CYS A 56 -1.14 -5.92 -1.75
C CYS A 56 -2.04 -6.49 -0.65
N PHE A 57 -2.96 -5.74 -0.03
CA PHE A 57 -3.89 -6.32 0.98
C PHE A 57 -4.81 -7.42 0.44
N LYS A 58 -4.94 -7.57 -0.88
CA LYS A 58 -5.64 -8.69 -1.51
C LYS A 58 -4.76 -9.94 -1.71
N CYS A 59 -3.45 -9.81 -1.52
CA CYS A 59 -2.53 -10.93 -1.48
C CYS A 59 -2.74 -11.72 -0.18
N SER A 60 -2.78 -13.05 -0.28
CA SER A 60 -2.87 -13.94 0.89
C SER A 60 -1.68 -13.80 1.83
N GLU A 61 -0.52 -13.44 1.29
CA GLU A 61 0.72 -13.26 2.05
C GLU A 61 0.90 -11.82 2.56
N PHE A 62 -0.11 -10.96 2.51
CA PHE A 62 0.06 -9.56 2.94
C PHE A 62 0.02 -9.40 4.47
N PRO A 63 0.93 -8.61 5.05
CA PRO A 63 2.15 -8.04 4.45
C PRO A 63 3.21 -9.10 4.16
N CYS A 64 3.84 -9.04 2.98
CA CYS A 64 4.78 -10.09 2.55
C CYS A 64 6.24 -9.72 2.88
N LYS A 65 7.18 -10.64 2.62
CA LYS A 65 8.62 -10.42 2.87
C LYS A 65 9.14 -9.08 2.35
N THR A 66 8.74 -8.69 1.13
CA THR A 66 9.12 -7.41 0.52
C THR A 66 8.71 -6.20 1.36
N HIS A 67 7.55 -6.23 2.03
CA HIS A 67 7.14 -5.15 2.93
C HIS A 67 8.09 -5.00 4.12
N TYR A 68 8.55 -6.12 4.67
CA TYR A 68 9.44 -6.12 5.83
C TYR A 68 10.88 -5.73 5.47
N GLU A 69 11.35 -6.05 4.26
CA GLU A 69 12.72 -5.77 3.79
C GLU A 69 12.90 -4.32 3.30
N GLU A 70 11.87 -3.74 2.66
CA GLU A 70 11.98 -2.39 2.10
C GLU A 70 11.92 -1.29 3.17
N HIS A 71 11.55 -1.64 4.40
CA HIS A 71 11.50 -0.73 5.56
C HIS A 71 10.70 0.58 5.33
N VAL A 72 9.80 0.60 4.35
CA VAL A 72 8.91 1.75 4.07
C VAL A 72 7.96 1.98 5.24
N PHE A 73 7.57 0.90 5.92
CA PHE A 73 6.77 0.92 7.14
C PHE A 73 7.51 0.17 8.24
N SER A 74 7.30 0.60 9.49
CA SER A 74 7.85 -0.13 10.63
C SER A 74 7.20 -1.52 10.75
N THR A 75 7.97 -2.50 11.23
CA THR A 75 7.46 -3.84 11.53
C THR A 75 6.21 -3.79 12.42
N LYS A 76 6.15 -2.84 13.36
CA LYS A 76 4.98 -2.62 14.21
C LYS A 76 3.74 -2.24 13.40
N ALA A 77 3.86 -1.31 12.44
CA ALA A 77 2.76 -0.91 11.58
C ALA A 77 2.31 -2.04 10.65
N LEU A 78 3.26 -2.81 10.10
CA LEU A 78 2.96 -3.97 9.26
C LEU A 78 2.20 -5.05 10.05
N ASN A 79 2.66 -5.38 11.26
CA ASN A 79 2.01 -6.40 12.10
C ASN A 79 0.60 -5.97 12.53
N ALA A 80 0.43 -4.71 12.96
CA ALA A 80 -0.90 -4.19 13.29
C ALA A 80 -1.84 -4.23 12.07
N GLY A 81 -1.34 -3.88 10.89
CA GLY A 81 -2.10 -4.01 9.65
C GLY A 81 -2.50 -5.45 9.36
N LYS A 82 -1.57 -6.40 9.52
CA LYS A 82 -1.82 -7.84 9.32
C LYS A 82 -2.99 -8.34 10.17
N GLU A 83 -2.97 -8.05 11.46
CA GLU A 83 -4.03 -8.43 12.42
C GLU A 83 -5.39 -7.90 11.96
N ILE A 84 -5.47 -6.61 11.63
CA ILE A 84 -6.70 -5.95 11.15
C ILE A 84 -7.21 -6.62 9.87
N PHE A 85 -6.34 -6.90 8.90
CA PHE A 85 -6.76 -7.50 7.63
C PHE A 85 -7.15 -8.98 7.77
N GLU A 86 -6.54 -9.73 8.69
CA GLU A 86 -6.95 -11.10 9.01
C GLU A 86 -8.35 -11.12 9.64
N GLU A 87 -8.63 -10.22 10.57
CA GLU A 87 -9.96 -10.06 11.18
C GLU A 87 -11.03 -9.69 10.13
N LEU A 88 -10.73 -8.71 9.26
CA LEU A 88 -11.64 -8.30 8.17
C LEU A 88 -11.90 -9.39 7.11
N ARG A 89 -10.96 -10.33 6.92
CA ARG A 89 -11.15 -11.49 6.04
C ARG A 89 -11.95 -12.60 6.72
N SER A 90 -11.85 -12.73 8.04
CA SER A 90 -12.63 -13.72 8.81
C SER A 90 -14.12 -13.37 8.94
N THR A 91 -14.48 -12.13 8.61
CA THR A 91 -15.84 -11.58 8.73
C THR A 91 -16.57 -11.45 7.38
N GLN A 92 -15.95 -11.88 6.28
CA GLN A 92 -16.53 -11.97 4.92
C GLN A 92 -16.72 -13.44 4.52
#